data_AF-A0A506REJ3-F1
#
_entry.id   AF-A0A506REJ3-F1
#
_cell.length_a   1.000
_cell.length_b   1.000
_cell.length_c   1.000
_cell.angle_alpha   90.00
_cell.angle_beta   90.00
_cell.angle_gamma   90.00
#
_symmetry.space_group_name_H-M   'P 1'
#
loop_
_entity.id
_entity.type
_entity.pdbx_description
1 polymer ?
#
loop_
_entity_poly.entity_id
_entity_poly.type
_entity_poly.pdbx_seq_one_letter_code
_entity_poly.pdbx_strand_id
1 'polypeptide(L)'
;MKINAERAFKILGDELDKLSKESGCELGVIYEDTIQTKDGWIFFYNSSEFLITGDPMDSLAGNGPVFISREGDVKVLDSGRDWEEQL
;
A
#
# COMPACT_ATOMS: atom_id res chain seq x y z
N MET A 1 -17.40 -14.36 -0.22
CA MET A 1 -17.65 -13.54 -1.44
C MET A 1 -16.33 -12.88 -1.77
N LYS A 2 -15.80 -13.02 -3.00
CA LYS A 2 -14.53 -12.38 -3.37
C LYS A 2 -14.78 -10.92 -3.72
N ILE A 3 -13.93 -10.02 -3.22
CA ILE A 3 -14.01 -8.59 -3.54
C ILE A 3 -13.46 -8.31 -4.94
N ASN A 4 -13.82 -7.16 -5.51
CA ASN A 4 -13.27 -6.66 -6.78
C ASN A 4 -12.21 -5.57 -6.52
N ALA A 5 -11.58 -5.07 -7.58
CA ALA A 5 -10.53 -4.05 -7.46
C ALA A 5 -11.03 -2.74 -6.82
N GLU A 6 -12.23 -2.27 -7.20
CA GLU A 6 -12.84 -1.07 -6.60
C GLU A 6 -12.97 -1.20 -5.08
N ARG A 7 -13.42 -2.36 -4.60
CA ARG A 7 -13.53 -2.62 -3.17
C ARG A 7 -12.16 -2.73 -2.51
N ALA A 8 -11.15 -3.29 -3.18
CA ALA A 8 -9.78 -3.34 -2.67
C ALA A 8 -9.18 -1.93 -2.53
N PHE A 9 -9.34 -1.05 -3.53
CA PHE A 9 -8.91 0.35 -3.44
C PHE A 9 -9.61 1.12 -2.31
N LYS A 10 -10.89 0.83 -2.06
CA LYS A 10 -11.60 1.42 -0.91
C LYS A 10 -11.00 0.98 0.43
N ILE A 11 -10.71 -0.31 0.58
CA ILE A 11 -10.07 -0.85 1.79
C ILE A 11 -8.66 -0.26 1.96
N LEU A 12 -7.90 -0.14 0.88
CA LEU A 12 -6.58 0.49 0.87
C LEU A 12 -6.64 1.94 1.34
N GLY A 13 -7.62 2.73 0.86
CA GLY A 13 -7.80 4.11 1.29
C GLY A 13 -8.04 4.21 2.80
N ASP A 14 -8.90 3.36 3.35
CA ASP A 14 -9.17 3.31 4.78
C ASP A 14 -7.89 2.95 5.59
N GLU A 15 -7.06 2.04 5.09
CA GLU A 15 -5.79 1.66 5.75
C GLU A 15 -4.72 2.76 5.62
N LEU A 16 -4.57 3.40 4.46
CA LEU A 16 -3.63 4.50 4.28
C LEU A 16 -4.00 5.72 5.13
N ASP A 17 -5.28 6.02 5.28
CA ASP A 17 -5.76 7.07 6.19
C ASP A 17 -5.35 6.81 7.64
N LYS A 18 -5.37 5.53 8.06
CA LYS A 18 -4.92 5.12 9.39
C LYS A 18 -3.41 5.24 9.53
N LEU A 19 -2.65 4.70 8.58
CA LEU A 19 -1.19 4.78 8.58
C LEU A 19 -0.69 6.24 8.51
N SER A 20 -1.40 7.10 7.79
CA SER A 20 -1.09 8.53 7.70
C SER A 20 -1.22 9.21 9.07
N LYS A 21 -2.30 8.89 9.82
CA LYS A 21 -2.53 9.44 11.17
C LYS A 21 -1.51 8.93 12.18
N GLU A 22 -1.13 7.65 12.10
CA GLU A 22 -0.16 7.04 13.02
C GLU A 22 1.27 7.56 12.80
N SER A 23 1.64 7.81 11.54
CA SER A 23 2.97 8.34 11.18
C SER A 23 3.06 9.87 11.24
N GLY A 24 1.93 10.58 11.15
CA GLY A 24 1.90 12.04 10.98
C GLY A 24 2.33 12.51 9.59
N CYS A 25 2.36 11.60 8.60
CA CYS A 25 2.74 11.85 7.22
C CYS A 25 1.55 11.54 6.31
N GLU A 26 1.25 12.40 5.34
CA GLU A 26 0.22 12.10 4.34
C GLU A 26 0.76 11.06 3.35
N LEU A 27 0.00 9.98 3.14
CA LEU A 27 0.41 8.85 2.31
C LEU A 27 -0.42 8.75 1.03
N GLY A 28 0.23 8.41 -0.07
CA GLY A 28 -0.39 8.19 -1.37
C GLY A 28 0.02 6.86 -2.00
N VAL A 29 -0.88 6.30 -2.82
CA VAL A 29 -0.65 5.05 -3.57
C VAL A 29 0.18 5.34 -4.82
N ILE A 30 1.13 4.45 -5.12
CA ILE A 30 1.81 4.39 -6.43
C ILE A 30 0.96 3.50 -7.33
N TYR A 31 0.06 4.10 -8.11
CA TYR A 31 -0.93 3.36 -8.89
C TYR A 31 -0.29 2.48 -9.97
N GLU A 32 0.78 2.96 -10.58
CA GLU A 32 1.51 2.29 -11.66
C GLU A 32 2.14 0.97 -11.21
N ASP A 33 2.49 0.87 -9.93
CA ASP A 33 3.17 -0.28 -9.34
C ASP A 33 2.19 -1.27 -8.70
N THR A 34 0.88 -1.04 -8.79
CA THR A 34 -0.12 -1.95 -8.22
C THR A 34 -0.07 -3.32 -8.92
N ILE A 35 0.14 -4.38 -8.15
CA ILE A 35 0.19 -5.75 -8.67
C ILE A 35 -1.09 -6.48 -8.30
N GLN A 36 -1.76 -7.06 -9.30
CA GLN A 36 -2.84 -8.02 -9.06
C GLN A 36 -2.31 -9.45 -9.10
N THR A 37 -2.59 -10.22 -8.05
CA THR A 37 -2.24 -11.64 -7.95
C THR A 37 -3.49 -12.52 -7.97
N LYS A 38 -3.29 -13.84 -7.94
CA LYS A 38 -4.39 -14.80 -7.75
C LYS A 38 -5.06 -14.64 -6.37
N ASP A 39 -4.28 -14.24 -5.37
CA ASP A 39 -4.69 -14.19 -3.95
C ASP A 39 -5.15 -12.80 -3.51
N GLY A 40 -4.90 -11.76 -4.32
CA GLY A 40 -5.33 -10.40 -3.97
C GLY A 40 -4.64 -9.31 -4.78
N TRP A 41 -4.33 -8.20 -4.10
CA TRP A 41 -3.64 -7.03 -4.65
C TRP A 41 -2.51 -6.59 -3.73
N ILE A 42 -1.42 -6.14 -4.34
CA ILE A 42 -0.28 -5.51 -3.67
C ILE A 42 -0.29 -4.04 -4.05
N PHE A 43 -0.35 -3.18 -3.05
CA PHE A 43 -0.37 -1.74 -3.21
C PHE A 43 0.89 -1.14 -2.61
N PHE A 44 1.69 -0.51 -3.46
CA PHE A 44 2.84 0.29 -3.04
C PHE A 44 2.36 1.71 -2.73
N TYR A 45 3.02 2.33 -1.75
CA TYR A 45 2.69 3.68 -1.31
C TYR A 45 3.96 4.42 -0.89
N ASN A 46 3.87 5.73 -0.88
CA ASN A 46 4.91 6.61 -0.36
C ASN A 46 4.27 7.86 0.28
N SER A 47 5.07 8.81 0.74
CA SER A 47 4.54 10.11 1.15
C SER A 47 3.93 10.83 -0.05
N SER A 48 2.82 11.53 0.15
CA SER A 48 2.20 12.32 -0.92
C SER A 48 3.15 13.38 -1.47
N GLU A 49 4.00 13.96 -0.61
CA GLU A 49 5.01 14.95 -1.03
C GLU A 49 6.00 14.34 -2.01
N PHE A 50 6.58 13.16 -1.70
CA PHE A 50 7.48 12.47 -2.62
C PHE A 50 6.83 12.15 -3.97
N LEU A 51 5.55 11.75 -3.97
CA LEU A 51 4.84 11.46 -5.21
C LEU A 51 4.61 12.70 -6.09
N ILE A 52 4.54 13.89 -5.47
CA ILE A 52 4.36 15.17 -6.17
C ILE A 52 5.71 15.74 -6.62
N THR A 53 6.70 15.76 -5.73
CA THR A 53 7.98 16.47 -5.92
C THR A 53 9.04 15.58 -6.57
N GLY A 54 8.99 14.26 -6.31
CA GLY A 54 10.06 13.32 -6.63
C GLY A 54 11.34 13.53 -5.81
N ASP A 55 11.33 14.40 -4.79
CA ASP A 55 12.52 14.66 -3.96
C ASP A 55 12.79 13.45 -3.04
N PRO A 56 13.92 12.74 -3.20
CA PRO A 56 14.23 11.60 -2.36
C PRO A 56 14.23 11.89 -0.85
N MET A 57 14.40 13.15 -0.44
CA MET A 57 14.34 13.56 0.97
C MET A 57 12.93 13.46 1.57
N ASP A 58 11.90 13.52 0.73
CA ASP A 58 10.50 13.38 1.15
C ASP A 58 10.05 11.91 1.15
N SER A 59 10.88 10.99 0.62
CA SER A 59 10.51 9.58 0.52
C SER A 59 10.43 8.91 1.89
N LEU A 60 9.48 7.97 2.03
CA LEU A 60 9.39 7.13 3.21
C LEU A 60 10.57 6.16 3.27
N ALA A 61 11.04 5.93 4.50
CA ALA A 61 12.04 4.92 4.80
C ALA A 61 11.40 3.73 5.54
N GLY A 62 11.65 2.51 5.06
CA GLY A 62 11.30 1.28 5.77
C GLY A 62 9.83 0.87 5.68
N ASN A 63 9.03 1.47 4.79
CA ASN A 63 7.67 0.99 4.50
C ASN A 63 7.70 -0.17 3.49
N GLY A 64 6.87 -1.18 3.72
CA GLY A 64 6.56 -2.21 2.73
C GLY A 64 5.17 -2.00 2.14
N PRO A 65 4.79 -2.71 1.07
CA PRO A 65 3.48 -2.57 0.46
C PRO A 65 2.36 -3.12 1.34
N VAL A 66 1.12 -2.76 1.00
CA VAL A 66 -0.09 -3.31 1.61
C VAL A 66 -0.64 -4.41 0.72
N PHE A 67 -0.82 -5.61 1.28
CA PHE A 67 -1.58 -6.69 0.65
C PHE A 67 -3.04 -6.67 1.08
N ILE A 68 -3.94 -6.80 0.10
CA ILE A 68 -5.38 -6.98 0.33
C ILE A 68 -5.81 -8.30 -0.31
N SER A 69 -6.32 -9.23 0.50
CA SER A 69 -6.78 -10.54 0.04
C SER A 69 -8.06 -10.45 -0.81
N ARG A 70 -8.39 -11.53 -1.54
CA ARG A 70 -9.69 -11.62 -2.23
C ARG A 70 -10.87 -11.60 -1.26
N GLU A 71 -10.66 -11.90 0.01
CA GLU A 71 -11.64 -11.91 1.08
C GLU A 71 -11.77 -10.54 1.75
N GLY A 72 -10.81 -9.64 1.51
CA GLY A 72 -10.77 -8.27 2.04
C GLY A 72 -9.95 -8.10 3.31
N ASP A 73 -9.11 -9.08 3.65
CA ASP A 73 -8.16 -8.98 4.75
C ASP A 73 -6.99 -8.09 4.36
N VAL A 74 -6.51 -7.27 5.30
CA VAL A 74 -5.40 -6.33 5.11
C VAL A 74 -4.16 -6.85 5.82
N LYS A 75 -3.03 -6.79 5.13
CA LYS A 75 -1.70 -7.08 5.70
C LYS A 75 -0.68 -6.06 5.21
N VAL A 76 -0.09 -5.30 6.14
CA VAL A 76 1.08 -4.47 5.85
C VAL A 76 2.31 -5.38 5.83
N LEU A 77 3.05 -5.37 4.72
CA LEU A 77 4.26 -6.18 4.54
C LEU A 77 5.48 -5.42 5.04
N ASP A 78 6.52 -6.15 5.43
CA ASP A 78 7.79 -5.56 5.80
C ASP A 78 8.59 -5.13 4.56
N SER A 79 9.51 -4.19 4.74
CA SER A 79 10.40 -3.69 3.68
C SER A 79 11.73 -4.46 3.59
N GLY A 80 11.91 -5.49 4.44
CA GLY A 80 13.19 -6.20 4.58
C GLY A 80 13.32 -7.39 3.62
N ARG A 81 12.22 -7.81 3.01
CA ARG A 81 12.12 -8.93 2.07
C ARG A 81 11.13 -8.62 0.96
N ASP A 82 11.25 -9.33 -0.15
CA ASP A 82 10.31 -9.23 -1.27
C ASP A 82 8.89 -9.62 -0.82
N TRP A 83 7.86 -9.00 -1.41
CA TRP A 83 6.48 -9.20 -0.97
C TRP A 83 6.01 -10.64 -1.22
N GLU A 84 6.54 -11.28 -2.27
CA GLU A 84 6.26 -12.67 -2.62
C GLU A 84 6.64 -13.65 -1.50
N GLU A 85 7.70 -13.35 -0.74
CA GLU A 85 8.16 -14.21 0.36
C GLU A 85 7.30 -14.08 1.63
N GLN A 86 6.40 -13.09 1.66
CA GLN A 86 5.60 -12.75 2.82
C GLN A 86 4.13 -13.19 2.70
N LEU A 87 3.72 -13.75 1.56
CA LEU A 87 2.36 -14.22 1.28
C LEU A 87 2.31 -15.76 1.22
#